data_AF-A0A932WL77-F1
#
_entry.id   AF-A0A932WL77-F1
#
_cell.length_a   1.000
_cell.length_b   1.000
_cell.length_c   1.000
_cell.angle_alpha   90.00
_cell.angle_beta   90.00
_cell.angle_gamma   90.00
#
_symmetry.space_group_name_H-M   'P 1'
#
loop_
_entity.id
_entity.type
_entity.pdbx_description
1 polymer ?
#
loop_
_entity_poly.entity_id
_entity_poly.type
_entity_poly.pdbx_seq_one_letter_code
_entity_poly.pdbx_strand_id
1 'polypeptide(L)'
;MSSVSITRLRLGECLEEVTRGVGPSWSNYRLLGATRDGLAAAKEPVGQNPERYKLVEPGTIFYNPMRILLGSIAYVDEGQDPGLTRPDYVVFKTKPDVLHPRWFYYWLRSEDGATFIRTLARGAVRERMRIQKSV
;
A
#
# COMPACT_ATOMS: atom_id res chain seq x y z
N MET A 1 -33.63 10.43 13.49
CA MET A 1 -32.33 9.71 13.39
C MET A 1 -32.25 9.13 12.00
N SER A 2 -31.33 9.60 11.18
CA SER A 2 -31.11 9.07 9.83
C SER A 2 -30.61 7.63 9.96
N SER A 3 -31.27 6.66 9.31
CA SER A 3 -30.80 5.28 9.28
C SER A 3 -29.47 5.22 8.51
N VAL A 4 -28.40 4.81 9.16
CA VAL A 4 -27.12 4.54 8.47
C VAL A 4 -27.30 3.25 7.67
N SER A 5 -27.28 3.35 6.34
CA SER A 5 -27.26 2.19 5.45
C SER A 5 -25.87 1.57 5.45
N ILE A 6 -25.77 0.27 5.72
CA ILE A 6 -24.51 -0.48 5.63
C ILE A 6 -24.42 -1.14 4.25
N THR A 7 -23.35 -0.82 3.52
CA THR A 7 -23.05 -1.44 2.22
C THR A 7 -21.88 -2.42 2.38
N ARG A 8 -21.98 -3.60 1.76
CA ARG A 8 -20.89 -4.58 1.71
C ARG A 8 -20.21 -4.50 0.35
N LEU A 9 -18.89 -4.29 0.35
CA LEU A 9 -18.06 -4.21 -0.85
C LEU A 9 -16.86 -5.14 -0.72
N ARG A 10 -16.40 -5.73 -1.84
CA ARG A 10 -15.13 -6.46 -1.88
C ARG A 10 -13.98 -5.47 -1.85
N LEU A 11 -12.87 -5.84 -1.21
CA LEU A 11 -11.71 -4.94 -1.11
C LEU A 11 -11.16 -4.52 -2.49
N GLY A 12 -11.15 -5.42 -3.47
CA GLY A 12 -10.73 -5.11 -4.84
C GLY A 12 -11.64 -4.11 -5.56
N GLU A 13 -12.86 -3.88 -5.07
CA GLU A 13 -13.76 -2.84 -5.58
C GLU A 13 -13.47 -1.48 -4.97
N CYS A 14 -12.81 -1.44 -3.81
CA CYS A 14 -12.49 -0.22 -3.07
C CYS A 14 -11.09 0.33 -3.37
N LEU A 15 -10.23 -0.44 -4.04
CA LEU A 15 -8.81 -0.12 -4.24
C LEU A 15 -8.42 -0.02 -5.71
N GLU A 16 -7.42 0.80 -6.00
CA GLU A 16 -6.77 0.92 -7.29
C GLU A 16 -5.26 0.67 -7.13
N GLU A 17 -4.75 -0.41 -7.72
CA GLU A 17 -3.33 -0.78 -7.61
C GLU A 17 -2.47 0.03 -8.59
N VAL A 18 -1.38 0.60 -8.07
CA VAL A 18 -0.33 1.23 -8.87
C VAL A 18 0.67 0.15 -9.32
N THR A 19 0.63 -0.15 -10.61
CA THR A 19 1.47 -1.20 -11.22
C THR A 19 2.55 -0.65 -12.16
N ARG A 20 2.34 0.55 -12.72
CA ARG A 20 3.25 1.18 -13.67
C ARG A 20 4.44 1.83 -12.96
N GLY A 21 5.63 1.67 -13.52
CA GLY A 21 6.83 2.39 -13.07
C GLY A 21 6.82 3.86 -13.49
N VAL A 22 7.61 4.67 -12.80
CA VAL A 22 7.73 6.12 -13.01
C VAL A 22 8.45 6.49 -14.32
N GLY A 23 9.19 5.56 -14.93
CA GLY A 23 9.91 5.82 -16.18
C GLY A 23 11.16 6.70 -15.99
N PRO A 24 11.57 7.45 -17.03
CA PRO A 24 12.83 8.22 -17.01
C PRO A 24 12.87 9.35 -15.97
N SER A 25 11.71 9.75 -15.43
CA SER A 25 11.59 10.79 -14.40
C SER A 25 11.95 10.31 -12.99
N TRP A 26 12.46 9.08 -12.83
CA TRP A 26 12.77 8.49 -11.52
C TRP A 26 13.72 9.35 -10.68
N SER A 27 14.66 10.06 -11.30
CA SER A 27 15.66 10.88 -10.61
C SER A 27 15.08 12.10 -9.89
N ASN A 28 13.82 12.46 -10.16
CA ASN A 28 13.16 13.60 -9.54
C ASN A 28 12.61 13.29 -8.14
N TYR A 29 12.71 12.04 -7.69
CA TYR A 29 12.00 11.56 -6.51
C TYR A 29 12.93 10.80 -5.57
N ARG A 30 12.74 11.01 -4.27
CA ARG A 30 13.44 10.24 -3.23
C ARG A 30 12.90 8.83 -3.10
N LEU A 31 13.72 7.90 -2.63
CA LEU A 31 13.30 6.53 -2.36
C LEU A 31 12.68 6.39 -0.96
N LEU A 32 11.47 5.84 -0.91
CA LEU A 32 10.66 5.63 0.27
C LEU A 32 10.50 4.13 0.55
N GLY A 33 10.37 3.81 1.83
CA GLY A 33 10.14 2.46 2.34
C GLY A 33 9.00 2.44 3.35
N ALA A 34 8.64 1.22 3.77
CA ALA A 34 7.63 0.98 4.78
C ALA A 34 8.23 0.24 5.98
N THR A 35 7.92 0.68 7.19
CA THR A 35 8.34 0.04 8.43
C THR A 35 7.14 -0.24 9.32
N ARG A 36 7.38 -0.94 10.43
CA ARG A 36 6.37 -1.10 11.48
C ARG A 36 5.89 0.24 12.02
N ASP A 37 6.66 1.31 11.89
CA ASP A 37 6.30 2.64 12.40
C ASP A 37 5.73 3.56 11.31
N GLY A 38 5.66 3.09 10.05
CA GLY A 38 5.00 3.79 8.94
C GLY A 38 5.96 4.13 7.81
N LEU A 39 5.73 5.28 7.19
CA LEU A 39 6.57 5.81 6.12
C LEU A 39 7.99 6.08 6.62
N ALA A 40 8.98 5.67 5.85
CA ALA A 40 10.39 5.93 6.14
C ALA A 40 11.18 6.20 4.86
N ALA A 41 12.35 6.82 4.99
CA ALA A 41 13.35 6.78 3.93
C ALA A 41 13.78 5.32 3.69
N ALA A 42 14.02 4.96 2.43
CA ALA A 42 14.60 3.66 2.13
C ALA A 42 16.03 3.57 2.69
N LYS A 43 16.38 2.42 3.25
CA LYS A 43 17.72 2.18 3.83
C LYS A 43 18.73 1.84 2.75
N GLU A 44 18.30 1.04 1.78
CA GLU A 44 19.13 0.62 0.67
C GLU A 44 19.10 1.67 -0.44
N PRO A 45 20.24 1.89 -1.14
CA PRO A 45 20.30 2.83 -2.24
C PRO A 45 19.40 2.40 -3.41
N VAL A 46 19.21 3.34 -4.36
CA VAL A 46 18.57 3.07 -5.64
C VAL A 46 19.29 1.90 -6.32
N GLY A 47 18.53 0.85 -6.64
CA GLY A 47 19.03 -0.34 -7.31
C GLY A 47 19.06 -0.21 -8.83
N GLN A 48 19.28 -1.34 -9.50
CA GLN A 48 19.20 -1.41 -10.96
C GLN A 48 17.76 -1.17 -11.43
N ASN A 49 17.62 -0.51 -12.60
CA ASN A 49 16.35 -0.24 -13.28
C ASN A 49 15.35 0.63 -12.46
N PRO A 50 15.76 1.84 -12.00
CA PRO A 50 14.91 2.73 -11.20
C PRO A 50 13.67 3.24 -11.94
N GLU A 51 13.65 3.20 -13.27
CA GLU A 51 12.48 3.52 -14.09
C GLU A 51 11.27 2.60 -13.82
N ARG A 52 11.51 1.42 -13.25
CA ARG A 52 10.46 0.48 -12.84
C ARG A 52 9.84 0.81 -11.48
N TYR A 53 10.44 1.74 -10.74
CA TYR A 53 9.99 2.05 -9.38
C TYR A 53 8.64 2.75 -9.45
N LYS A 54 7.79 2.50 -8.46
CA LYS A 54 6.42 2.99 -8.45
C LYS A 54 6.39 4.34 -7.76
N LEU A 55 5.73 5.32 -8.37
CA LEU A 55 5.46 6.60 -7.74
C LEU A 55 4.45 6.40 -6.60
N VAL A 56 4.75 6.97 -5.44
CA VAL A 56 3.84 7.09 -4.31
C VAL A 56 3.69 8.56 -3.97
N GLU A 57 2.45 8.99 -3.83
CA GLU A 57 2.03 10.39 -3.67
C GLU A 57 0.97 10.46 -2.56
N PRO A 58 0.65 11.64 -2.02
CA PRO A 58 -0.36 11.79 -0.96
C PRO A 58 -1.63 10.97 -1.24
N GLY A 59 -2.10 10.25 -0.23
CA GLY A 59 -3.23 9.31 -0.38
C GLY A 59 -2.82 7.87 -0.73
N THR A 60 -1.55 7.61 -1.06
CA THR A 60 -1.06 6.28 -1.43
C THR A 60 -0.71 5.44 -0.21
N ILE A 61 -1.17 4.19 -0.19
CA ILE A 61 -0.77 3.17 0.79
C ILE A 61 0.11 2.15 0.09
N PHE A 62 1.20 1.74 0.74
CA PHE A 62 2.08 0.71 0.19
C PHE A 62 2.70 -0.16 1.27
N TYR A 63 3.00 -1.40 0.92
CA TYR A 63 3.59 -2.35 1.85
C TYR A 63 4.60 -3.26 1.17
N ASN A 64 5.56 -3.75 1.97
CA ASN A 64 6.49 -4.79 1.54
C ASN A 64 5.84 -6.17 1.74
N PRO A 65 5.53 -6.94 0.68
CA PRO A 65 4.89 -8.25 0.83
C PRO A 65 5.71 -9.22 1.69
N MET A 66 7.04 -9.10 1.70
CA MET A 66 7.94 -9.95 2.49
C MET A 66 7.90 -9.60 3.99
N ARG A 67 7.40 -8.42 4.35
CA ARG A 67 7.38 -7.93 5.74
C ARG A 67 6.00 -7.51 6.20
N ILE A 68 4.95 -7.87 5.47
CA ILE A 68 3.57 -7.48 5.78
C ILE A 68 3.13 -8.00 7.15
N LEU A 69 3.54 -9.23 7.53
CA LEU A 69 3.28 -9.81 8.85
C LEU A 69 3.99 -9.08 10.00
N LEU A 70 5.02 -8.30 9.71
CA LEU A 70 5.71 -7.43 10.66
C LEU A 70 5.13 -6.02 10.71
N GLY A 71 4.03 -5.76 9.98
CA GLY A 71 3.38 -4.45 9.91
C GLY A 71 4.12 -3.44 9.03
N SER A 72 4.94 -3.88 8.07
CA SER A 72 5.66 -3.01 7.13
C SER A 72 4.70 -2.40 6.09
N ILE A 73 3.91 -1.43 6.55
CA ILE A 73 2.86 -0.73 5.81
C ILE A 73 3.06 0.77 6.00
N ALA A 74 3.09 1.52 4.92
CA ALA A 74 3.25 2.97 4.91
C ALA A 74 2.08 3.65 4.20
N TYR A 75 1.87 4.91 4.56
CA TYR A 75 0.92 5.82 3.95
C TYR A 75 1.63 7.15 3.70
N VAL A 76 1.45 7.72 2.52
CA VAL A 76 1.93 9.07 2.21
C VAL A 76 0.83 10.05 2.60
N ASP A 77 1.10 10.84 3.63
CA ASP A 77 0.17 11.79 4.21
C ASP A 77 0.08 13.07 3.37
N GLU A 78 -1.00 13.83 3.57
CA GLU A 78 -1.13 15.19 3.05
C GLU A 78 0.03 16.05 3.55
N GLY A 79 0.61 16.84 2.65
CA GLY A 79 1.79 17.68 2.95
C GLY A 79 3.13 16.94 2.92
N GLN A 80 3.17 15.64 2.63
CA GLN A 80 4.42 14.92 2.36
C GLN A 80 4.74 14.90 0.87
N ASP A 81 6.01 15.11 0.53
CA ASP A 81 6.46 15.04 -0.86
C ASP A 81 6.28 13.64 -1.46
N PRO A 82 5.86 13.54 -2.73
CA PRO A 82 5.89 12.29 -3.48
C PRO A 82 7.29 11.65 -3.48
N GLY A 83 7.32 10.33 -3.65
CA GLY A 83 8.56 9.58 -3.75
C GLY A 83 8.39 8.29 -4.52
N LEU A 84 9.44 7.49 -4.58
CA LEU A 84 9.43 6.19 -5.21
C LEU A 84 9.38 5.08 -4.18
N THR A 85 8.75 3.97 -4.51
CA THR A 85 8.94 2.70 -3.81
C THR A 85 9.34 1.61 -4.79
N ARG A 86 9.92 0.53 -4.27
CA ARG A 86 10.49 -0.54 -5.09
C ARG A 86 9.40 -1.28 -5.87
N PRO A 87 9.72 -1.87 -7.04
CA PRO A 87 8.72 -2.51 -7.90
C PRO A 87 8.02 -3.72 -7.26
N ASP A 88 8.66 -4.36 -6.28
CA ASP A 88 8.18 -5.51 -5.54
C ASP A 88 7.22 -5.15 -4.39
N TYR A 89 7.06 -3.87 -4.06
CA TYR A 89 6.04 -3.41 -3.15
C TYR A 89 4.66 -3.45 -3.81
N VAL A 90 3.65 -3.71 -2.99
CA VAL A 90 2.26 -3.50 -3.38
C VAL A 90 1.89 -2.07 -3.01
N VAL A 91 1.30 -1.37 -3.97
CA VAL A 91 1.01 0.06 -3.90
C VAL A 91 -0.41 0.28 -4.38
N PHE A 92 -1.23 0.99 -3.61
CA PHE A 92 -2.61 1.26 -4.01
C PHE A 92 -3.13 2.58 -3.44
N LYS A 93 -4.10 3.14 -4.13
CA LYS A 93 -4.98 4.20 -3.63
C LYS A 93 -6.34 3.61 -3.31
N THR A 94 -7.07 4.24 -2.40
CA THR A 94 -8.49 3.94 -2.22
C THR A 94 -9.32 4.72 -3.24
N LYS A 95 -10.47 4.17 -3.64
CA LYS A 95 -11.40 4.91 -4.49
C LYS A 95 -12.04 6.05 -3.69
N PRO A 96 -12.07 7.27 -4.25
CA PRO A 96 -12.78 8.39 -3.64
C PRO A 96 -14.23 8.02 -3.30
N ASP A 97 -14.74 8.59 -2.21
CA ASP A 97 -16.12 8.41 -1.72
C ASP A 97 -16.52 6.99 -1.30
N VAL A 98 -15.63 6.00 -1.46
CA VAL A 98 -15.86 4.61 -1.05
C VAL A 98 -15.12 4.28 0.25
N LEU A 99 -13.84 4.66 0.33
CA LEU A 99 -12.98 4.29 1.44
C LEU A 99 -11.96 5.39 1.71
N HIS A 100 -11.97 5.95 2.93
CA HIS A 100 -10.99 6.97 3.31
C HIS A 100 -9.59 6.34 3.47
N PRO A 101 -8.55 6.81 2.78
CA PRO A 101 -7.25 6.13 2.74
C PRO A 101 -6.56 6.11 4.10
N ARG A 102 -6.56 7.24 4.84
CA ARG A 102 -5.98 7.31 6.18
C ARG A 102 -6.63 6.33 7.17
N TRP A 103 -7.96 6.21 7.13
CA TRP A 103 -8.69 5.27 7.98
C TRP A 103 -8.29 3.84 7.65
N PHE A 104 -8.24 3.51 6.35
CA PHE A 104 -7.88 2.17 5.91
C PHE A 104 -6.43 1.79 6.28
N TYR A 105 -5.51 2.74 6.16
CA TYR A 105 -4.13 2.60 6.64
C TYR A 105 -4.06 2.26 8.14
N TYR A 106 -4.81 2.97 8.98
CA TYR A 106 -4.85 2.68 10.42
C TYR A 106 -5.53 1.34 10.71
N TRP A 107 -6.60 1.01 10.01
CA TRP A 107 -7.26 -0.29 10.14
C TRP A 107 -6.30 -1.44 9.76
N LEU A 108 -5.56 -1.33 8.66
CA LEU A 108 -4.57 -2.34 8.26
C LEU A 108 -3.49 -2.59 9.34
N ARG A 109 -3.21 -1.57 10.16
CA ARG A 109 -2.21 -1.61 11.24
C ARG A 109 -2.79 -1.91 12.62
N SER A 110 -4.12 -2.01 12.74
CA SER A 110 -4.78 -2.40 13.98
C SER A 110 -4.63 -3.90 14.24
N GLU A 111 -5.03 -4.36 15.42
CA GLU A 111 -5.06 -5.78 15.75
C GLU A 111 -5.99 -6.57 14.81
N ASP A 112 -7.12 -6.00 14.43
CA ASP A 112 -8.08 -6.59 13.49
C ASP A 112 -7.48 -6.70 12.08
N GLY A 113 -6.88 -5.63 11.57
CA GLY A 113 -6.23 -5.64 10.26
C GLY A 113 -5.05 -6.62 10.23
N ALA A 114 -4.24 -6.64 11.27
CA ALA A 114 -3.14 -7.60 11.40
C ALA A 114 -3.65 -9.05 11.47
N THR A 115 -4.78 -9.29 12.15
CA THR A 115 -5.43 -10.61 12.20
C THR A 115 -5.95 -11.01 10.83
N PHE A 116 -6.63 -10.11 10.13
CA PHE A 116 -7.11 -10.32 8.78
C PHE A 116 -5.96 -10.63 7.79
N ILE A 117 -4.88 -9.86 7.87
CA ILE A 117 -3.65 -10.11 7.10
C ILE A 117 -3.09 -11.51 7.38
N ARG A 118 -3.04 -11.93 8.66
CA ARG A 118 -2.58 -13.28 9.05
C ARG A 118 -3.47 -14.38 8.49
N THR A 119 -4.80 -14.21 8.48
CA THR A 119 -5.71 -15.24 7.93
C THR A 119 -5.50 -15.41 6.43
N LEU A 120 -5.33 -14.30 5.69
CA LEU A 120 -5.00 -14.34 4.26
C LEU A 120 -3.63 -14.96 3.99
N ALA A 121 -2.61 -14.59 4.77
CA ALA A 121 -1.24 -15.07 4.58
C ALA A 121 -1.07 -16.56 4.90
N ARG A 122 -1.84 -17.12 5.85
CA ARG A 122 -1.80 -18.56 6.20
C ARG A 122 -2.19 -19.47 5.04
N GLY A 123 -3.02 -19.01 4.10
CA GLY A 123 -3.34 -19.74 2.85
C GLY A 123 -2.37 -19.48 1.69
N ALA A 124 -1.51 -18.46 1.81
CA ALA A 124 -0.67 -17.93 0.73
C ALA A 124 0.84 -18.20 0.93
N VAL A 125 1.24 -19.14 1.79
CA VAL A 125 2.64 -19.36 2.22
C VAL A 125 3.63 -19.68 1.07
N ARG A 126 3.18 -19.80 -0.19
CA ARG A 126 4.06 -19.82 -1.38
C ARG A 126 3.78 -18.75 -2.44
N GLU A 127 2.70 -17.98 -2.33
CA GLU A 127 2.30 -16.97 -3.31
C GLU A 127 2.29 -15.58 -2.67
N ARG A 128 2.97 -14.62 -3.32
CA ARG A 128 2.95 -13.21 -2.92
C ARG A 128 1.50 -12.80 -2.67
N MET A 129 1.21 -12.20 -1.50
CA MET A 129 -0.10 -11.62 -1.23
C MET A 129 -0.35 -10.49 -2.23
N ARG A 130 -1.06 -10.81 -3.31
CA ARG A 130 -1.64 -9.85 -4.25
C ARG A 130 -3.09 -9.67 -3.83
N ILE A 131 -3.56 -8.43 -3.78
CA ILE A 131 -4.99 -8.17 -3.67
C ILE A 131 -5.60 -8.64 -4.99
N GLN A 132 -6.13 -9.87 -5.00
CA GLN A 132 -6.75 -10.42 -6.20
C GLN A 132 -8.11 -9.76 -6.43
N LYS A 133 -8.36 -9.38 -7.68
CA LYS A 133 -9.74 -9.24 -8.19
C LYS A 133 -10.28 -10.66 -8.34
N SER A 134 -11.01 -11.15 -7.33
CA SER A 134 -11.75 -12.39 -7.51
C SER A 134 -12.85 -12.15 -8.55
N VAL A 135 -12.87 -13.01 -9.58
CA VAL A 135 -13.90 -13.09 -10.63
C VAL A 135 -15.32 -13.09 -10.03
#